data_AF-A0A1V4XZE3-F1
#
_entry.id   AF-A0A1V4XZE3-F1
#
_cell.length_a   1.000
_cell.length_b   1.000
_cell.length_c   1.000
_cell.angle_alpha   90.00
_cell.angle_beta   90.00
_cell.angle_gamma   90.00
#
_symmetry.space_group_name_H-M   'P 1'
#
loop_
_entity.id
_entity.type
_entity.pdbx_description
1 polymer ?
#
loop_
_entity_poly.entity_id
_entity_poly.type
_entity_poly.pdbx_seq_one_letter_code
_entity_poly.pdbx_strand_id
1 'polypeptide(L)'
;MKALFIADAHLKNSDDFNYQKLLKFLSLLVHPSDCGTPSNAEPPAFELIPVDDLYIGGDFFDFWFCRGAEVYPEFLPVINALTAIRKRGIRVHFAEGNHDFFLSDYFTRILDMEVFSEWGILALDDHRVLFSHGDTADRSNIKYLLLRKLLRSRLIYQLQRRMPLSFLWKIAGLSSAASRGMFRTSEDKLSEILHALSALKIRGDVDAVILGHCHKPVMKEFDVNGRRKYTITLGDWIRHFSYLYYADGVFRLCFFDTEEDKTAAPSLTA
;
A
#
# COMPACT_ATOMS: atom_id res chain seq x y z
N MET A 1 -14.00 -3.54 -15.27
CA MET A 1 -13.72 -3.65 -13.81
C MET A 1 -13.24 -2.30 -13.29
N LYS A 2 -13.36 -2.02 -11.99
CA LYS A 2 -12.78 -0.85 -11.34
C LYS A 2 -11.83 -1.28 -10.22
N ALA A 3 -10.59 -0.82 -10.25
CA ALA A 3 -9.58 -1.19 -9.26
C ALA A 3 -8.84 0.03 -8.73
N LEU A 4 -8.44 -0.02 -7.47
CA LEU A 4 -7.72 1.04 -6.79
C LEU A 4 -6.44 0.50 -6.17
N PHE A 5 -5.34 1.22 -6.30
CA PHE A 5 -4.03 0.83 -5.78
C PHE A 5 -3.44 1.92 -4.89
N ILE A 6 -2.96 1.54 -3.71
CA ILE A 6 -2.26 2.38 -2.74
C ILE A 6 -1.02 1.65 -2.22
N ALA A 7 -0.03 2.35 -1.68
CA ALA A 7 1.15 1.74 -1.04
C ALA A 7 1.78 2.69 -0.02
N ASP A 8 2.79 2.21 0.71
CA ASP A 8 3.73 3.03 1.47
C ASP A 8 3.04 3.98 2.47
N ALA A 9 2.08 3.45 3.23
CA ALA A 9 1.33 4.22 4.22
C ALA A 9 2.05 4.33 5.56
N HIS A 10 2.87 3.34 5.91
CA HIS A 10 3.65 3.28 7.15
C HIS A 10 2.83 3.66 8.40
N LEU A 11 1.65 3.07 8.55
CA LEU A 11 0.78 3.34 9.69
C LEU A 11 1.44 2.94 11.01
N LYS A 12 1.37 3.81 12.01
CA LYS A 12 1.98 3.62 13.34
C LYS A 12 1.00 3.90 14.46
N ASN A 13 0.52 5.14 14.57
CA ASN A 13 -0.41 5.60 15.58
C ASN A 13 -1.69 6.07 14.89
N SER A 14 -2.85 5.68 15.42
CA SER A 14 -4.13 6.06 14.81
C SER A 14 -4.35 7.56 14.82
N ASP A 15 -3.77 8.31 15.75
CA ASP A 15 -3.92 9.76 15.85
C ASP A 15 -3.02 10.55 14.87
N ASP A 16 -2.12 9.87 14.15
CA ASP A 16 -1.27 10.52 13.16
C ASP A 16 -2.11 11.11 12.01
N PHE A 17 -1.78 12.33 11.56
CA PHE A 17 -2.51 13.02 10.50
C PHE A 17 -2.67 12.16 9.23
N ASN A 18 -1.58 11.51 8.81
CA ASN A 18 -1.58 10.70 7.61
C ASN A 18 -2.41 9.42 7.76
N TYR A 19 -2.46 8.84 8.97
CA TYR A 19 -3.35 7.73 9.30
C TYR A 19 -4.82 8.17 9.15
N GLN A 20 -5.20 9.27 9.79
CA GLN A 20 -6.57 9.79 9.75
C GLN A 20 -6.99 10.16 8.33
N LYS A 21 -6.09 10.76 7.55
CA LYS A 21 -6.32 11.07 6.14
C LYS A 21 -6.55 9.81 5.30
N LEU A 22 -5.79 8.74 5.54
CA LEU A 22 -6.03 7.45 4.89
C LEU A 22 -7.38 6.84 5.31
N LEU A 23 -7.75 6.88 6.60
CA LEU A 23 -9.06 6.39 7.04
C LEU A 23 -10.21 7.15 6.35
N LYS A 24 -10.08 8.48 6.22
CA LYS A 24 -11.05 9.31 5.51
C LYS A 24 -11.13 8.94 4.02
N PHE A 25 -10.01 8.61 3.39
CA PHE A 25 -10.04 8.11 2.02
C PHE A 25 -10.70 6.74 1.90
N LEU A 26 -10.37 5.80 2.79
CA LEU A 26 -10.97 4.47 2.80
C LEU A 26 -12.49 4.52 3.07
N SER A 27 -12.97 5.51 3.82
CA SER A 27 -14.41 5.74 3.98
C SER A 27 -15.08 6.31 2.71
N LEU A 28 -14.35 6.83 1.72
CA LEU A 28 -14.95 7.14 0.41
C LEU A 28 -15.28 5.89 -0.39
N LEU A 29 -14.73 4.73 0.01
CA LEU A 29 -15.06 3.43 -0.55
C LEU A 29 -16.28 2.81 0.15
N VAL A 30 -16.72 3.37 1.29
CA VAL A 30 -17.80 2.84 2.14
C VAL A 30 -18.64 3.98 2.72
N HIS A 31 -19.91 4.11 2.33
CA HIS A 31 -20.77 5.20 2.79
C HIS A 31 -20.80 5.37 4.34
N PRO A 32 -20.68 6.60 4.90
CA PRO A 32 -20.59 6.82 6.36
C PRO A 32 -21.77 6.28 7.18
N SER A 33 -22.97 6.22 6.60
CA SER A 33 -24.20 5.71 7.24
C SER A 33 -24.16 4.22 7.59
N ASP A 34 -23.17 3.49 7.08
CA ASP A 34 -23.10 2.04 7.15
C ASP A 34 -22.15 1.52 8.24
N CYS A 35 -21.43 2.43 8.90
CA CYS A 35 -20.53 2.14 10.01
C CYS A 35 -21.23 2.29 11.38
N GLY A 36 -22.41 1.71 11.57
CA GLY A 36 -22.99 1.41 12.90
C GLY A 36 -23.01 2.53 13.96
N THR A 37 -22.92 3.81 13.59
CA THR A 37 -22.98 4.93 14.51
C THR A 37 -24.43 5.35 14.72
N PRO A 38 -24.96 5.35 15.95
CA PRO A 38 -26.27 5.94 16.23
C PRO A 38 -26.06 7.45 16.41
N SER A 39 -26.31 8.25 15.37
CA SER A 39 -26.53 9.69 15.56
C SER A 39 -27.19 10.31 14.33
N ASN A 40 -28.20 11.14 14.59
CA ASN A 40 -29.04 11.90 13.65
C ASN A 40 -28.27 13.02 12.92
N ALA A 41 -27.06 12.76 12.42
CA ALA A 41 -26.32 13.69 11.58
C ALA A 41 -26.52 13.29 10.11
N GLU A 42 -27.00 14.23 9.29
CA GLU A 42 -27.02 14.06 7.84
C GLU A 42 -25.60 13.73 7.35
N PRO A 43 -25.41 12.66 6.56
CA PRO A 43 -24.10 12.32 6.06
C PRO A 43 -23.61 13.43 5.13
N PRO A 44 -22.34 13.89 5.27
CA PRO A 44 -21.77 14.80 4.30
C PRO A 44 -21.78 14.16 2.92
N ALA A 45 -22.18 14.93 1.91
CA ALA A 45 -22.23 14.53 0.51
C ALA A 45 -20.81 14.33 -0.05
N PHE A 46 -20.17 13.22 0.33
CA PHE A 46 -18.95 12.76 -0.31
C PHE A 46 -19.33 11.85 -1.49
N GLU A 47 -18.85 12.19 -2.68
CA GLU A 47 -19.00 11.36 -3.88
C GLU A 47 -18.22 10.06 -3.67
N LEU A 48 -18.94 8.93 -3.64
CA LEU A 48 -18.34 7.61 -3.47
C LEU A 48 -17.42 7.29 -4.65
N ILE A 49 -16.28 6.65 -4.38
CA ILE A 49 -15.40 6.15 -5.43
C ILE A 49 -15.82 4.70 -5.73
N PRO A 50 -16.43 4.41 -6.89
CA PRO A 50 -16.84 3.05 -7.22
C PRO A 50 -15.61 2.18 -7.48
N VAL A 51 -15.47 1.07 -6.74
CA VAL A 51 -14.31 0.17 -6.80
C VAL A 51 -14.79 -1.27 -6.61
N ASP A 52 -14.28 -2.20 -7.42
CA ASP A 52 -14.48 -3.65 -7.26
C ASP A 52 -13.31 -4.30 -6.48
N ASP A 53 -12.09 -3.77 -6.65
CA ASP A 53 -10.85 -4.28 -6.05
C ASP A 53 -9.98 -3.18 -5.45
N LEU A 54 -9.54 -3.36 -4.20
CA LEU A 54 -8.52 -2.55 -3.52
C LEU A 54 -7.22 -3.35 -3.39
N TYR A 55 -6.15 -2.84 -3.99
CA TYR A 55 -4.80 -3.40 -3.93
C TYR A 55 -3.89 -2.52 -3.07
N ILE A 56 -3.22 -3.12 -2.10
CA ILE A 56 -2.31 -2.46 -1.16
C ILE A 56 -0.88 -2.95 -1.41
N GLY A 57 -0.03 -2.11 -1.99
CA GLY A 57 1.29 -2.42 -2.54
C GLY A 57 2.44 -2.49 -1.54
N GLY A 58 2.20 -3.05 -0.36
CA GLY A 58 3.19 -3.20 0.71
C GLY A 58 3.47 -1.92 1.50
N ASP A 59 4.18 -2.08 2.62
CA ASP A 59 4.51 -1.03 3.57
C ASP A 59 3.27 -0.25 4.03
N PHE A 60 2.14 -0.96 4.17
CA PHE A 60 0.91 -0.39 4.69
C PHE A 60 1.05 -0.09 6.18
N PHE A 61 1.71 -1.00 6.90
CA PHE A 61 2.07 -0.82 8.29
C PHE A 61 3.56 -0.51 8.40
N ASP A 62 3.94 0.39 9.31
CA ASP A 62 5.35 0.66 9.58
C ASP A 62 6.08 -0.54 10.21
N PHE A 63 5.31 -1.48 10.73
CA PHE A 63 5.73 -2.83 11.08
C PHE A 63 4.51 -3.73 11.16
N TRP A 64 4.67 -5.02 10.92
CA TRP A 64 3.55 -5.96 11.10
C TRP A 64 3.95 -7.18 11.93
N PHE A 65 3.14 -7.47 12.95
CA PHE A 65 3.15 -8.73 13.68
C PHE A 65 1.73 -9.07 14.14
N CYS A 66 1.38 -10.35 14.05
CA CYS A 66 0.15 -10.87 14.62
C CYS A 66 0.40 -12.17 15.40
N ARG A 67 -0.52 -12.50 16.31
CA ARG A 67 -0.60 -13.83 16.95
C ARG A 67 -2.06 -14.28 16.94
N GLY A 68 -2.41 -15.08 15.95
CA GLY A 68 -3.82 -15.36 15.70
C GLY A 68 -4.54 -14.04 15.40
N ALA A 69 -5.65 -13.76 16.09
CA ALA A 69 -6.40 -12.51 15.91
C ALA A 69 -5.77 -11.29 16.62
N GLU A 70 -4.76 -11.49 17.46
CA GLU A 70 -4.09 -10.39 18.18
C GLU A 70 -3.17 -9.62 17.24
N VAL A 71 -3.40 -8.31 17.12
CA VAL A 71 -2.63 -7.35 16.33
C VAL A 71 -2.29 -6.13 17.19
N TYR A 72 -1.44 -5.24 16.67
CA TYR A 72 -1.17 -3.98 17.36
C TYR A 72 -2.45 -3.11 17.45
N PRO A 73 -2.85 -2.61 18.63
CA PRO A 73 -4.12 -1.90 18.78
C PRO A 73 -4.31 -0.72 17.84
N GLU A 74 -3.23 0.01 17.55
CA GLU A 74 -3.22 1.15 16.61
C GLU A 74 -3.62 0.75 15.18
N PHE A 75 -3.55 -0.54 14.83
CA PHE A 75 -3.95 -1.03 13.50
C PHE A 75 -5.42 -1.46 13.43
N LEU A 76 -6.11 -1.57 14.56
CA LEU A 76 -7.51 -1.98 14.59
C LEU A 76 -8.43 -1.03 13.79
N PRO A 77 -8.29 0.31 13.86
CA PRO A 77 -9.14 1.21 13.07
C PRO A 77 -9.06 0.95 11.56
N VAL A 78 -7.85 0.83 11.01
CA VAL A 78 -7.67 0.56 9.57
C VAL A 78 -8.10 -0.85 9.19
N ILE A 79 -7.85 -1.85 10.04
CA ILE A 79 -8.32 -3.23 9.81
C ILE A 79 -9.85 -3.28 9.78
N ASN A 80 -10.52 -2.54 10.67
CA ASN A 80 -11.98 -2.43 10.67
C ASN A 80 -12.49 -1.76 9.39
N ALA A 81 -11.82 -0.71 8.92
CA ALA A 81 -12.15 -0.07 7.64
C ALA A 81 -12.03 -1.04 6.46
N LEU A 82 -10.93 -1.79 6.36
CA LEU A 82 -10.73 -2.81 5.32
C LEU A 82 -11.76 -3.94 5.41
N THR A 83 -12.14 -4.33 6.62
CA THR A 83 -13.18 -5.34 6.83
C THR A 83 -14.55 -4.83 6.38
N ALA A 84 -14.86 -3.54 6.63
CA ALA A 84 -16.09 -2.91 6.15
C ALA A 84 -16.13 -2.82 4.62
N ILE A 85 -15.01 -2.48 3.98
CA ILE A 85 -14.81 -2.51 2.52
C ILE A 85 -15.11 -3.92 1.99
N ARG A 86 -14.49 -4.97 2.57
CA ARG A 86 -14.73 -6.36 2.17
C ARG A 86 -16.20 -6.78 2.31
N LYS A 87 -16.87 -6.39 3.39
CA LYS A 87 -18.29 -6.69 3.61
C LYS A 87 -19.21 -6.07 2.56
N ARG A 88 -18.76 -5.04 1.84
CA ARG A 88 -19.49 -4.43 0.71
C ARG A 88 -19.30 -5.18 -0.61
N GLY A 89 -18.50 -6.23 -0.63
CA GLY A 89 -18.17 -6.99 -1.84
C GLY A 89 -16.95 -6.48 -2.59
N ILE A 90 -16.26 -5.45 -2.07
CA ILE A 90 -14.99 -4.98 -2.62
C ILE A 90 -13.89 -5.94 -2.17
N ARG A 91 -13.15 -6.53 -3.12
CA ARG A 91 -12.06 -7.45 -2.78
C ARG A 91 -10.85 -6.65 -2.32
N VAL A 92 -10.16 -7.14 -1.30
CA VAL A 92 -8.96 -6.49 -0.74
C VAL A 92 -7.77 -7.42 -0.91
N HIS A 93 -6.71 -6.89 -1.50
CA HIS A 93 -5.49 -7.61 -1.84
C HIS A 93 -4.28 -6.85 -1.30
N PHE A 94 -3.27 -7.58 -0.85
CA PHE A 94 -2.01 -7.03 -0.38
C PHE A 94 -0.84 -7.57 -1.20
N ALA A 95 0.17 -6.75 -1.43
CA ALA A 95 1.53 -7.20 -1.59
C ALA A 95 2.26 -7.01 -0.25
N GLU A 96 3.15 -7.93 0.13
CA GLU A 96 4.02 -7.72 1.29
C GLU A 96 5.13 -6.72 0.95
N GLY A 97 5.35 -5.76 1.84
CA GLY A 97 6.45 -4.81 1.76
C GLY A 97 7.69 -5.26 2.54
N ASN A 98 8.57 -4.30 2.83
CA ASN A 98 9.76 -4.52 3.65
C ASN A 98 9.58 -4.19 5.13
N HIS A 99 8.46 -3.59 5.51
CA HIS A 99 8.06 -3.35 6.90
C HIS A 99 7.02 -4.38 7.40
N ASP A 100 6.23 -4.95 6.50
CA ASP A 100 5.05 -5.75 6.84
C ASP A 100 5.09 -7.15 6.23
N PHE A 101 5.97 -8.00 6.75
CA PHE A 101 6.05 -9.42 6.35
C PHE A 101 4.99 -10.30 7.01
N PHE A 102 4.72 -11.46 6.40
CA PHE A 102 3.82 -12.49 6.93
C PHE A 102 2.37 -12.03 7.09
N LEU A 103 1.91 -11.13 6.20
CA LEU A 103 0.54 -10.61 6.23
C LEU A 103 -0.50 -11.71 6.07
N SER A 104 -0.16 -12.76 5.30
CA SER A 104 -1.05 -13.90 5.04
C SER A 104 -1.53 -14.64 6.29
N ASP A 105 -0.77 -14.60 7.39
CA ASP A 105 -1.17 -15.24 8.65
C ASP A 105 -2.43 -14.62 9.26
N TYR A 106 -2.70 -13.35 8.96
CA TYR A 106 -3.86 -12.62 9.46
C TYR A 106 -4.83 -12.30 8.31
N PHE A 107 -4.36 -11.58 7.30
CA PHE A 107 -5.23 -11.08 6.24
C PHE A 107 -5.82 -12.21 5.40
N THR A 108 -5.05 -13.22 5.03
CA THR A 108 -5.58 -14.39 4.31
C THR A 108 -6.30 -15.35 5.24
N ARG A 109 -5.64 -15.81 6.31
CA ARG A 109 -6.20 -16.89 7.15
C ARG A 109 -7.36 -16.48 8.03
N ILE A 110 -7.47 -15.21 8.42
CA ILE A 110 -8.48 -14.73 9.38
C ILE A 110 -9.50 -13.84 8.67
N LEU A 111 -9.06 -12.94 7.79
CA LEU A 111 -9.94 -11.98 7.13
C LEU A 111 -10.34 -12.36 5.70
N ASP A 112 -9.77 -13.44 5.14
CA ASP A 112 -10.02 -13.89 3.78
C ASP A 112 -9.79 -12.78 2.73
N MET A 113 -8.61 -12.16 2.84
CA MET A 113 -8.04 -11.17 1.92
C MET A 113 -6.76 -11.76 1.29
N GLU A 114 -6.60 -11.59 -0.02
CA GLU A 114 -5.46 -12.17 -0.75
C GLU A 114 -4.16 -11.45 -0.41
N VAL A 115 -3.06 -12.20 -0.28
CA VAL A 115 -1.74 -11.64 0.01
C VAL A 115 -0.71 -12.23 -0.96
N PHE A 116 -0.07 -11.36 -1.72
CA PHE A 116 1.07 -11.66 -2.58
C PHE A 116 2.37 -11.43 -1.80
N SER A 117 3.09 -12.51 -1.49
CA SER A 117 4.35 -12.42 -0.74
C SER A 117 5.53 -11.85 -1.54
N GLU A 118 5.40 -11.80 -2.88
CA GLU A 118 6.41 -11.30 -3.81
C GLU A 118 5.73 -10.60 -5.01
N TRP A 119 5.49 -11.30 -6.11
CA TRP A 119 4.79 -10.77 -7.30
C TRP A 119 3.39 -11.38 -7.42
N GLY A 120 2.38 -10.52 -7.59
CA GLY A 120 1.04 -10.86 -8.05
C GLY A 120 0.92 -10.68 -9.57
N ILE A 121 0.06 -11.50 -10.18
CA ILE A 121 -0.35 -11.35 -11.58
C ILE A 121 -1.86 -11.09 -11.55
N LEU A 122 -2.25 -9.89 -11.98
CA LEU A 122 -3.64 -9.45 -11.98
C LEU A 122 -4.17 -9.46 -13.41
N ALA A 123 -5.45 -9.81 -13.55
CA ALA A 123 -6.18 -9.67 -14.80
C ALA A 123 -7.21 -8.54 -14.60
N LEU A 124 -6.90 -7.36 -15.15
CA LEU A 124 -7.79 -6.19 -15.10
C LEU A 124 -8.37 -6.00 -16.50
N ASP A 125 -9.62 -6.46 -16.69
CA ASP A 125 -10.24 -6.59 -18.01
C ASP A 125 -9.27 -7.34 -18.98
N ASP A 126 -8.84 -6.72 -20.08
CA ASP A 126 -7.88 -7.32 -21.03
C ASP A 126 -6.39 -7.08 -20.68
N HIS A 127 -6.10 -6.42 -19.56
CA HIS A 127 -4.74 -6.11 -19.14
C HIS A 127 -4.17 -7.18 -18.21
N ARG A 128 -3.02 -7.74 -18.58
CA ARG A 128 -2.21 -8.57 -17.69
C ARG A 128 -1.23 -7.68 -16.91
N VAL A 129 -1.43 -7.58 -15.59
CA VAL A 129 -0.69 -6.64 -14.74
C VAL A 129 0.21 -7.39 -13.76
N LEU A 130 1.46 -6.97 -13.64
CA LEU A 130 2.35 -7.43 -12.57
C LEU A 130 2.32 -6.43 -11.42
N PHE A 131 2.13 -6.94 -10.20
CA PHE A 131 2.00 -6.14 -9.00
C PHE A 131 2.95 -6.63 -7.91
N SER A 132 3.69 -5.73 -7.27
CA SER A 132 4.60 -6.06 -6.16
C SER A 132 4.92 -4.79 -5.38
N HIS A 133 5.51 -4.92 -4.21
CA HIS A 133 6.02 -3.76 -3.48
C HIS A 133 7.25 -3.14 -4.15
N GLY A 134 8.23 -3.96 -4.60
CA GLY A 134 9.37 -3.48 -5.40
C GLY A 134 10.69 -3.29 -4.64
N ASP A 135 10.71 -3.52 -3.33
CA ASP A 135 11.91 -3.50 -2.47
C ASP A 135 13.09 -4.36 -2.95
N THR A 136 12.81 -5.45 -3.66
CA THR A 136 13.85 -6.34 -4.22
C THR A 136 14.40 -5.91 -5.59
N ALA A 137 13.99 -4.73 -6.09
CA ALA A 137 14.40 -4.24 -7.41
C ALA A 137 15.88 -3.84 -7.47
N ASP A 138 16.40 -3.17 -6.43
CA ASP A 138 17.81 -2.80 -6.37
C ASP A 138 18.69 -4.01 -5.98
N ARG A 139 19.14 -4.74 -7.01
CA ARG A 139 20.03 -5.88 -6.86
C ARG A 139 21.44 -5.52 -6.38
N SER A 140 21.82 -4.23 -6.43
CA SER A 140 23.12 -3.77 -5.94
C SER A 140 23.15 -3.62 -4.42
N ASN A 141 21.99 -3.47 -3.77
CA ASN A 141 21.87 -3.32 -2.32
C ASN A 141 21.91 -4.70 -1.61
N ILE A 142 23.06 -5.38 -1.70
CA ILE A 142 23.26 -6.73 -1.15
C ILE A 142 22.99 -6.77 0.36
N LYS A 143 23.40 -5.74 1.11
CA LYS A 143 23.19 -5.66 2.56
C LYS A 143 21.71 -5.70 2.92
N TYR A 144 20.89 -4.90 2.22
CA TYR A 144 19.46 -4.89 2.39
C TYR A 144 18.84 -6.26 2.02
N LEU A 145 19.21 -6.84 0.87
CA LEU A 145 18.67 -8.13 0.44
C LEU A 145 18.98 -9.26 1.43
N LEU A 146 20.17 -9.26 2.04
CA LEU A 146 20.54 -10.20 3.09
C LEU A 146 19.72 -9.98 4.37
N LEU A 147 19.53 -8.73 4.78
CA LEU A 147 18.69 -8.39 5.93
C LEU A 147 17.24 -8.82 5.71
N ARG A 148 16.65 -8.49 4.55
CA ARG A 148 15.31 -8.94 4.16
C ARG A 148 15.18 -10.47 4.23
N LYS A 149 16.16 -11.19 3.68
CA LYS A 149 16.18 -12.66 3.72
C LYS A 149 16.23 -13.20 5.15
N LEU A 150 16.98 -12.55 6.04
CA LEU A 150 17.03 -12.91 7.46
C LEU A 150 15.68 -12.65 8.15
N LEU A 151 15.09 -11.48 7.96
CA LEU A 151 13.81 -11.09 8.58
C LEU A 151 12.65 -11.99 8.12
N ARG A 152 12.65 -12.41 6.84
CA ARG A 152 11.67 -13.35 6.27
C ARG A 152 11.98 -14.82 6.58
N SER A 153 13.06 -15.11 7.29
CA SER A 153 13.45 -16.50 7.58
C SER A 153 12.51 -17.18 8.57
N ARG A 154 12.35 -18.50 8.43
CA ARG A 154 11.58 -19.32 9.38
C ARG A 154 12.09 -19.20 10.82
N LEU A 155 13.38 -18.98 11.01
CA LEU A 155 13.98 -18.81 12.34
C LEU A 155 13.46 -17.54 13.03
N ILE A 156 13.54 -16.39 12.34
CA ILE A 156 13.00 -15.11 12.85
C ILE A 156 11.49 -15.22 13.05
N TYR A 157 10.78 -15.83 12.10
CA TYR A 157 9.34 -16.09 12.21
C TYR A 157 8.97 -16.93 13.44
N GLN A 158 9.78 -17.93 13.81
CA GLN A 158 9.54 -18.72 15.03
C GLN A 158 9.91 -17.95 16.30
N LEU A 159 10.97 -17.14 16.25
CA LEU A 159 11.42 -16.34 17.38
C LEU A 159 10.39 -15.26 17.74
N GLN A 160 9.88 -14.51 16.76
CA GLN A 160 8.83 -13.51 16.98
C GLN A 160 7.57 -14.14 17.59
N ARG A 161 7.19 -15.35 17.16
CA ARG A 161 6.02 -16.05 17.70
C ARG A 161 6.15 -16.45 19.16
N ARG A 162 7.36 -16.48 19.72
CA ARG A 162 7.62 -16.81 21.14
C ARG A 162 7.81 -15.58 22.02
N MET A 163 8.10 -14.41 21.45
CA MET A 163 8.31 -13.19 22.22
C MET A 163 6.98 -12.51 22.60
N PRO A 164 6.90 -11.77 23.72
CA PRO A 164 5.72 -10.96 24.04
C PRO A 164 5.45 -9.93 22.94
N LEU A 165 4.19 -9.75 22.52
CA LEU A 165 3.80 -8.79 21.48
C LEU A 165 4.21 -7.35 21.84
N SER A 166 4.04 -6.96 23.12
CA SER A 166 4.45 -5.65 23.62
C SER A 166 5.95 -5.39 23.49
N PHE A 167 6.78 -6.44 23.55
CA PHE A 167 8.22 -6.34 23.33
C PHE A 167 8.55 -6.19 21.85
N LEU A 168 7.89 -6.97 20.99
CA LEU A 168 8.03 -6.85 19.53
C LEU A 168 7.68 -5.45 19.04
N TRP A 169 6.58 -4.86 19.52
CA TRP A 169 6.17 -3.51 19.12
C TRP A 169 7.18 -2.44 19.55
N LYS A 170 7.78 -2.59 20.74
CA LYS A 170 8.88 -1.69 21.17
C LYS A 170 10.10 -1.80 20.27
N ILE A 171 10.53 -3.02 19.92
CA ILE A 171 11.65 -3.23 19.00
C ILE A 171 11.35 -2.62 17.64
N ALA A 172 10.14 -2.85 17.13
CA ALA A 172 9.74 -2.37 15.81
C ALA A 172 9.81 -0.83 15.73
N GLY A 173 9.26 -0.14 16.74
CA GLY A 173 9.34 1.32 16.84
C GLY A 173 10.78 1.85 16.82
N LEU A 174 11.70 1.18 17.53
CA LEU A 174 13.12 1.54 17.52
C LEU A 174 13.79 1.27 16.16
N SER A 175 13.48 0.14 15.53
CA SER A 175 14.06 -0.23 14.23
C SER A 175 13.64 0.69 13.10
N SER A 176 12.38 1.14 13.08
CA SER A 176 11.89 2.10 12.08
C SER A 176 12.56 3.47 12.22
N ALA A 177 12.91 3.88 13.45
CA ALA A 177 13.72 5.08 13.66
C ALA A 177 15.15 4.94 13.10
N ALA A 178 15.77 3.77 13.28
CA ALA A 178 17.14 3.51 12.83
C ALA A 178 17.26 3.30 11.30
N SER A 179 16.31 2.61 10.67
CA SER A 179 16.36 2.30 9.23
C SER A 179 16.33 3.56 8.36
N ARG A 180 15.55 4.58 8.77
CA ARG A 180 15.48 5.90 8.12
C ARG A 180 16.83 6.63 8.03
N GLY A 181 17.77 6.29 8.91
CA GLY A 181 19.13 6.85 8.88
C GLY A 181 20.14 6.06 8.04
N MET A 182 19.93 4.75 7.84
CA MET A 182 21.00 3.83 7.39
C MET A 182 20.94 3.45 5.89
N PHE A 183 19.76 3.49 5.25
CA PHE A 183 19.57 3.00 3.87
C PHE A 183 19.01 4.06 2.90
N ARG A 184 19.42 5.33 3.04
CA ARG A 184 18.93 6.43 2.20
C ARG A 184 19.49 6.38 0.77
N THR A 185 18.83 5.63 -0.09
CA THR A 185 18.86 5.88 -1.53
C THR A 185 17.85 6.99 -1.84
N SER A 186 18.15 7.89 -2.79
CA SER A 186 17.18 8.92 -3.16
C SER A 186 15.95 8.29 -3.83
N GLU A 187 14.76 8.86 -3.56
CA GLU A 187 13.49 8.48 -4.18
C GLU A 187 13.61 8.45 -5.72
N ASP A 188 14.33 9.43 -6.30
CA ASP A 188 14.60 9.51 -7.75
C ASP A 188 15.38 8.30 -8.27
N LYS A 189 16.49 7.94 -7.63
CA LYS A 189 17.32 6.81 -8.06
C LYS A 189 16.55 5.49 -7.92
N LEU A 190 15.74 5.36 -6.87
CA LEU A 190 14.92 4.18 -6.67
C LEU A 190 13.81 4.08 -7.72
N SER A 191 13.14 5.19 -8.03
CA SER A 191 12.16 5.27 -9.11
C SER A 191 12.77 4.88 -10.46
N GLU A 192 13.98 5.36 -10.80
CA GLU A 192 14.69 4.96 -12.02
C GLU A 192 14.95 3.45 -12.07
N ILE A 193 15.44 2.84 -10.99
CA ILE A 193 15.69 1.40 -10.89
C ILE A 193 14.39 0.61 -11.09
N LEU A 194 13.29 1.04 -10.45
CA LEU A 194 11.99 0.38 -10.57
C LEU A 194 11.43 0.47 -11.99
N HIS A 195 11.54 1.63 -12.64
CA HIS A 195 11.12 1.77 -14.04
C HIS A 195 11.98 0.94 -14.99
N ALA A 196 13.29 0.85 -14.76
CA ALA A 196 14.17 -0.02 -15.55
C ALA A 196 13.77 -1.51 -15.40
N LEU A 197 13.51 -1.97 -14.16
CA LEU A 197 13.01 -3.32 -13.91
C LEU A 197 11.65 -3.55 -14.59
N SER A 198 10.76 -2.57 -14.50
CA SER A 198 9.40 -2.64 -15.07
C SER A 198 9.46 -2.76 -16.59
N ALA A 199 10.33 -1.99 -17.25
CA ALA A 199 10.57 -2.08 -18.69
C ALA A 199 11.08 -3.47 -19.12
N LEU A 200 11.91 -4.14 -18.30
CA LEU A 200 12.34 -5.52 -18.56
C LEU A 200 11.19 -6.52 -18.42
N LYS A 201 10.22 -6.26 -17.53
CA LYS A 201 9.08 -7.13 -17.22
C LYS A 201 7.89 -6.96 -18.16
N ILE A 202 7.74 -5.80 -18.79
CA ILE A 202 6.69 -5.53 -19.79
C ILE A 202 6.92 -6.29 -21.11
N ARG A 203 8.01 -7.07 -21.21
CA ARG A 203 8.24 -7.95 -22.36
C ARG A 203 7.16 -9.04 -22.45
N GLY A 204 6.66 -9.30 -23.66
CA GLY A 204 5.65 -10.32 -23.92
C GLY A 204 4.23 -9.79 -23.72
N ASP A 205 3.43 -10.53 -22.95
CA ASP A 205 1.99 -10.28 -22.78
C ASP A 205 1.64 -9.45 -21.54
N VAL A 206 2.63 -8.96 -20.79
CA VAL A 206 2.43 -8.07 -19.64
C VAL A 206 2.13 -6.65 -20.14
N ASP A 207 1.04 -6.07 -19.67
CA ASP A 207 0.57 -4.74 -20.05
C ASP A 207 0.97 -3.66 -19.07
N ALA A 208 0.97 -3.97 -17.78
CA ALA A 208 1.36 -3.01 -16.77
C ALA A 208 2.24 -3.66 -15.69
N VAL A 209 3.13 -2.85 -15.12
CA VAL A 209 3.88 -3.19 -13.91
C VAL A 209 3.62 -2.08 -12.90
N ILE A 210 3.09 -2.44 -11.73
CA ILE A 210 2.74 -1.54 -10.64
C ILE A 210 3.61 -1.89 -9.43
N LEU A 211 4.36 -0.92 -8.94
CA LEU A 211 5.31 -1.05 -7.82
C LEU A 211 5.10 0.06 -6.79
N GLY A 212 5.36 -0.19 -5.51
CA GLY A 212 5.45 0.84 -4.45
C GLY A 212 6.90 1.19 -4.14
N HIS A 213 7.23 1.27 -2.85
CA HIS A 213 8.58 1.30 -2.25
C HIS A 213 9.42 2.56 -2.48
N CYS A 214 9.31 3.24 -3.62
CA CYS A 214 10.09 4.46 -3.87
C CYS A 214 9.43 5.74 -3.36
N HIS A 215 8.19 5.67 -2.88
CA HIS A 215 7.39 6.80 -2.39
C HIS A 215 7.16 7.89 -3.45
N LYS A 216 7.46 7.61 -4.72
CA LYS A 216 7.40 8.59 -5.80
C LYS A 216 6.30 8.19 -6.80
N PRO A 217 5.16 8.89 -6.82
CA PRO A 217 4.08 8.58 -7.75
C PRO A 217 4.49 8.97 -9.17
N VAL A 218 4.73 7.98 -10.03
CA VAL A 218 5.09 8.19 -11.45
C VAL A 218 4.40 7.15 -12.30
N MET A 219 3.69 7.60 -13.33
CA MET A 219 3.10 6.75 -14.36
C MET A 219 3.73 7.10 -15.71
N LYS A 220 4.27 6.09 -16.40
CA LYS A 220 4.72 6.22 -17.80
C LYS A 220 3.91 5.29 -18.66
N GLU A 221 3.34 5.86 -19.71
CA GLU A 221 2.59 5.16 -20.75
C GLU A 221 3.41 5.13 -22.05
N PHE A 222 3.36 4.01 -22.76
CA PHE A 222 3.95 3.87 -24.08
C PHE A 222 3.20 2.83 -24.90
N ASP A 223 3.33 2.91 -26.22
CA ASP A 223 2.74 1.94 -27.15
C ASP A 223 3.78 0.90 -27.57
N VAL A 224 3.39 -0.38 -27.55
CA VAL A 224 4.18 -1.47 -28.12
C VAL A 224 3.29 -2.26 -29.07
N ASN A 225 3.52 -2.11 -30.37
CA ASN A 225 2.76 -2.78 -31.44
C ASN A 225 1.23 -2.52 -31.37
N GLY A 226 0.82 -1.29 -31.08
CA GLY A 226 -0.58 -0.90 -30.97
C GLY A 226 -1.26 -1.29 -29.66
N ARG A 227 -0.49 -1.78 -28.68
CA ARG A 227 -0.96 -2.14 -27.34
C ARG A 227 -0.34 -1.19 -26.31
N ARG A 228 -1.19 -0.48 -25.57
CA ARG A 228 -0.79 0.43 -24.49
C ARG A 228 -0.15 -0.36 -23.34
N LYS A 229 1.00 0.13 -22.88
CA LYS A 229 1.79 -0.45 -21.80
C LYS A 229 2.10 0.60 -20.73
N TYR A 230 2.19 0.17 -19.48
CA TYR A 230 2.35 1.06 -18.33
C TYR A 230 3.45 0.59 -17.38
N THR A 231 4.36 1.50 -17.03
CA THR A 231 5.20 1.35 -15.83
C THR A 231 4.74 2.35 -14.79
N ILE A 232 4.34 1.88 -13.62
CA ILE A 232 3.77 2.69 -12.57
C ILE A 232 4.54 2.46 -11.27
N THR A 233 5.00 3.54 -10.65
CA THR A 233 5.37 3.57 -9.24
C THR A 233 4.29 4.33 -8.47
N LEU A 234 3.79 3.72 -7.41
CA LEU A 234 2.86 4.31 -6.46
C LEU A 234 3.61 5.30 -5.57
N GLY A 235 2.91 6.35 -5.16
CA GLY A 235 3.39 7.23 -4.11
C GLY A 235 2.92 6.76 -2.74
N ASP A 236 3.25 7.55 -1.73
CA ASP A 236 2.98 7.26 -0.33
C ASP A 236 1.70 7.92 0.21
N TRP A 237 1.30 7.46 1.40
CA TRP A 237 0.29 8.12 2.24
C TRP A 237 0.95 8.88 3.38
N ILE A 238 1.95 9.72 3.07
CA ILE A 238 2.70 10.53 4.03
C ILE A 238 2.83 11.98 3.53
N ARG A 239 3.28 12.14 2.28
CA ARG A 239 3.56 13.39 1.58
C ARG A 239 2.66 13.57 0.37
N HIS A 240 2.48 12.51 -0.42
CA HIS A 240 1.80 12.61 -1.71
C HIS A 240 0.30 12.33 -1.61
N PHE A 241 -0.12 11.41 -0.73
CA PHE A 241 -1.51 10.95 -0.63
C PHE A 241 -2.06 10.49 -1.99
N SER A 242 -1.21 9.80 -2.76
CA SER A 242 -1.55 9.37 -4.11
C SER A 242 -2.20 8.00 -4.13
N TYR A 243 -3.04 7.76 -5.13
CA TYR A 243 -3.58 6.45 -5.43
C TYR A 243 -3.66 6.28 -6.95
N LEU A 244 -3.57 5.05 -7.42
CA LEU A 244 -3.82 4.70 -8.81
C LEU A 244 -5.24 4.18 -8.94
N TYR A 245 -6.00 4.73 -9.88
CA TYR A 245 -7.35 4.27 -10.19
C TYR A 245 -7.38 3.69 -11.60
N TYR A 246 -7.94 2.49 -11.72
CA TYR A 246 -8.17 1.79 -12.98
C TYR A 246 -9.67 1.71 -13.23
N ALA A 247 -10.11 2.21 -14.39
CA ALA A 247 -11.47 2.05 -14.86
C ALA A 247 -11.49 2.04 -16.39
N ASP A 248 -12.37 1.22 -16.96
CA ASP A 248 -12.65 1.19 -18.40
C ASP A 248 -11.38 1.03 -19.26
N GLY A 249 -10.46 0.16 -18.82
CA GLY A 249 -9.21 -0.11 -19.54
C GLY A 249 -8.14 0.97 -19.42
N VAL A 250 -8.29 1.94 -18.50
CA VAL A 250 -7.37 3.09 -18.37
C VAL A 250 -6.91 3.27 -16.93
N PHE A 251 -5.59 3.44 -16.74
CA PHE A 251 -4.98 3.84 -15.48
C PHE A 251 -4.93 5.37 -15.34
N ARG A 252 -5.24 5.86 -14.14
CA ARG A 252 -5.13 7.28 -13.76
C ARG A 252 -4.42 7.38 -12.43
N LEU A 253 -3.36 8.16 -12.38
CA LEU A 253 -2.66 8.50 -11.14
C LEU A 253 -3.34 9.72 -10.53
N CYS A 254 -3.88 9.56 -9.33
CA CYS A 254 -4.70 10.54 -8.64
C CYS A 254 -4.09 10.91 -7.29
N PHE A 255 -4.51 12.04 -6.73
CA PHE A 255 -4.06 12.57 -5.45
C PHE A 255 -5.27 12.88 -4.58
N PHE A 256 -5.19 12.53 -3.31
CA PHE A 256 -6.25 12.76 -2.35
C PHE A 256 -5.99 14.04 -1.56
N ASP A 257 -6.69 15.09 -1.97
CA ASP A 257 -6.70 16.38 -1.30
C ASP A 257 -7.98 16.54 -0.47
N THR A 258 -7.85 17.12 0.71
CA THR A 258 -8.97 17.57 1.55
C THR A 258 -9.05 19.09 1.55
N GLU A 259 -10.21 19.65 1.85
CA GLU A 259 -10.37 21.12 1.94
C GLU A 259 -9.41 21.76 2.97
N GLU A 260 -9.00 21.02 4.00
CA GLU A 260 -7.96 21.44 4.96
C GLU A 260 -6.60 21.64 4.30
N ASP A 261 -6.25 20.83 3.30
CA ASP A 261 -5.00 20.95 2.54
C ASP A 261 -4.99 22.22 1.66
N LYS A 262 -6.17 22.66 1.17
CA LYS A 262 -6.31 23.88 0.36
C LYS A 262 -6.15 25.15 1.20
N THR A 263 -6.56 25.12 2.46
CA THR A 263 -6.37 26.25 3.40
C THR A 263 -4.96 26.36 3.97
N ALA A 264 -4.16 25.30 3.88
CA ALA A 264 -2.78 25.25 4.35
C ALA A 264 -1.74 25.64 3.28
N ALA A 265 -2.15 25.86 2.02
CA ALA A 265 -1.26 26.36 0.99
C ALA A 265 -0.84 27.81 1.33
N PRO A 266 0.46 28.10 1.58
CA PRO A 266 0.90 29.47 1.69
C PRO A 266 0.67 30.12 0.32
N SER A 267 0.02 31.29 0.35
CA SER A 267 0.00 32.22 -0.76
C SER A 267 1.42 32.38 -1.30
N LEU A 268 1.71 31.75 -2.43
CA LEU A 268 2.88 32.05 -3.25
C LEU A 268 2.66 33.45 -3.83
N THR A 269 2.93 34.46 -3.02
CA THR A 269 3.10 35.84 -3.45
C THR A 269 4.58 36.09 -3.71
N ALA A 270 4.83 36.39 -4.99
CA ALA A 270 6.01 37.03 -5.62
C ALA A 270 7.31 36.24 -5.70
#